data_AF-W9HCL2-F1
#
_entry.id   AF-W9HCL2-F1
#
_cell.length_a   1.000
_cell.length_b   1.000
_cell.length_c   1.000
_cell.angle_alpha   90.00
_cell.angle_beta   90.00
_cell.angle_gamma   90.00
#
_symmetry.space_group_name_H-M   'P 1'
#
loop_
_entity.id
_entity.type
_entity.pdbx_description
1 polymer ?
#
loop_
_entity_poly.entity_id
_entity_poly.type
_entity_poly.pdbx_seq_one_letter_code
_entity_poly.pdbx_strand_id
1 'polypeptide(L)'
;MALRGIISYWWLPILSGLVWLSMLLGLLLSWIINEHARRLPTMASTANIAYISNIGATHLQPLFIIGCVLTAVPLLMSFLAERWLRHCGRLLPNTTLAERILSVLSIFCAIVGSIGLICLSIFKTGTYTKLHNIFLCLFIGGYLFSAIFICDEYRRLGISLAPIPCHFPKLTDN
;
A
#
# COMPACT_ATOMS: atom_id res chain seq x y z
N MET A 1 -29.76 -10.44 2.38
CA MET A 1 -28.85 -10.69 1.23
C MET A 1 -28.81 -9.50 0.25
N ALA A 2 -28.83 -8.24 0.73
CA ALA A 2 -28.96 -7.05 -0.13
C ALA A 2 -27.93 -5.94 0.16
N LEU A 3 -26.79 -6.29 0.76
CA LEU A 3 -25.67 -5.37 0.98
C LEU A 3 -24.41 -5.86 0.24
N ARG A 4 -24.59 -6.41 -0.96
CA ARG A 4 -23.53 -7.14 -1.71
C ARG A 4 -23.19 -6.51 -3.07
N GLY A 5 -23.62 -5.26 -3.32
CA GLY A 5 -23.52 -4.63 -4.63
C GLY A 5 -22.79 -3.29 -4.73
N ILE A 6 -22.46 -2.62 -3.61
CA ILE A 6 -22.01 -1.20 -3.68
C ILE A 6 -20.50 -1.05 -3.47
N ILE A 7 -19.85 -1.94 -2.72
CA ILE A 7 -18.40 -1.85 -2.50
C ILE A 7 -17.70 -2.62 -3.61
N SER A 8 -17.45 -1.92 -4.71
CA SER A 8 -16.50 -2.37 -5.74
C SER A 8 -15.14 -2.54 -5.05
N TYR A 9 -14.62 -3.77 -4.98
CA TYR A 9 -13.40 -4.11 -4.22
C TYR A 9 -12.17 -3.29 -4.64
N TRP A 10 -12.17 -2.77 -5.88
CA TRP A 10 -11.20 -1.85 -6.43
C TRP A 10 -11.11 -0.50 -5.71
N TRP A 11 -12.13 -0.13 -4.93
CA TRP A 11 -12.14 1.13 -4.18
C TRP A 11 -11.24 1.08 -2.94
N LEU A 12 -11.04 -0.10 -2.35
CA LEU A 12 -10.24 -0.27 -1.13
C LEU A 12 -8.80 0.25 -1.26
N PRO A 13 -8.03 -0.10 -2.31
CA PRO A 13 -6.68 0.44 -2.49
C PRO A 13 -6.68 1.93 -2.83
N ILE A 14 -7.70 2.43 -3.56
CA ILE A 14 -7.84 3.85 -3.88
C ILE A 14 -8.07 4.67 -2.60
N LEU A 15 -8.98 4.23 -1.74
CA LEU A 15 -9.25 4.87 -0.45
C LEU A 15 -7.99 4.90 0.42
N SER A 16 -7.26 3.79 0.50
CA SER A 16 -5.98 3.72 1.22
C SER A 16 -4.99 4.77 0.70
N GLY A 17 -4.81 4.86 -0.63
CA GLY A 17 -3.93 5.84 -1.26
C GLY A 17 -4.37 7.29 -1.00
N LEU A 18 -5.67 7.58 -1.06
CA LEU A 18 -6.20 8.91 -0.79
C LEU A 18 -6.00 9.32 0.67
N VAL A 19 -6.22 8.43 1.63
CA VAL A 19 -5.97 8.68 3.05
C VAL A 19 -4.48 8.95 3.29
N TRP A 20 -3.60 8.14 2.70
CA TRP A 20 -2.16 8.32 2.78
C TRP A 20 -1.72 9.69 2.23
N LEU A 21 -2.17 10.03 1.02
CA LEU A 21 -1.87 11.31 0.40
C LEU A 21 -2.41 12.49 1.21
N SER A 22 -3.63 12.37 1.74
CA SER A 22 -4.25 13.39 2.59
C SER A 22 -3.46 13.61 3.88
N MET A 23 -2.95 12.53 4.50
CA MET A 23 -2.10 12.60 5.67
C MET A 23 -0.79 13.35 5.37
N LEU A 24 -0.09 12.97 4.29
CA LEU A 24 1.15 13.63 3.88
C LEU A 24 0.92 15.11 3.55
N LEU A 25 -0.16 15.40 2.84
CA LEU A 25 -0.55 16.76 2.48
C LEU A 25 -0.92 17.58 3.73
N GLY A 26 -1.65 16.99 4.69
CA GLY A 26 -1.99 17.63 5.96
C GLY A 26 -0.75 17.99 6.77
N LEU A 27 0.23 17.07 6.86
CA LEU A 27 1.52 17.35 7.49
C LEU A 27 2.25 18.49 6.77
N LEU A 28 2.30 18.46 5.45
CA LEU A 28 2.95 19.52 4.66
C LEU A 28 2.28 20.89 4.82
N LEU A 29 0.95 20.95 4.70
CA LEU A 29 0.16 22.17 4.84
C LEU A 29 0.27 22.75 6.26
N SER A 30 0.24 21.90 7.28
CA SER A 30 0.39 22.35 8.67
C SER A 30 1.75 23.02 8.92
N TRP A 31 2.82 22.53 8.28
CA TRP A 31 4.14 23.15 8.36
C TRP A 31 4.22 24.48 7.60
N ILE A 32 3.60 24.57 6.42
CA ILE A 32 3.56 25.81 5.65
C ILE A 32 2.74 26.89 6.37
N ILE A 33 1.56 26.54 6.88
CA ILE A 33 0.59 27.49 7.43
C ILE A 33 0.95 27.87 8.88
N ASN A 34 1.23 26.90 9.75
CA ASN A 34 1.45 27.19 11.17
C ASN A 34 2.91 27.57 11.45
N GLU A 35 3.85 26.84 10.87
CA GLU A 35 5.28 27.06 11.12
C GLU A 35 5.96 27.98 10.10
N HIS A 36 5.23 28.51 9.11
CA HIS A 36 5.75 29.44 8.10
C HIS A 36 7.01 28.92 7.39
N ALA A 37 7.10 27.61 7.17
CA ALA A 37 8.28 26.93 6.64
C ALA A 37 9.57 27.13 7.47
N ARG A 38 9.44 27.43 8.77
CA ARG A 38 10.58 27.63 9.67
C ARG A 38 11.29 26.30 9.97
N ARG A 39 12.59 26.40 10.24
CA ARG A 39 13.44 25.26 10.59
C ARG A 39 13.09 24.73 11.99
N LEU A 40 12.80 23.44 12.08
CA LEU A 40 12.40 22.78 13.32
C LEU A 40 13.64 22.40 14.16
N PRO A 41 13.62 22.53 15.50
CA PRO A 41 14.77 22.25 16.37
C PRO A 41 15.22 20.78 16.37
N THR A 42 14.41 19.85 15.87
CA THR A 42 14.75 18.43 15.69
C THR A 42 15.47 18.12 14.38
N MET A 43 15.75 19.13 13.54
CA MET A 43 16.54 18.96 12.32
C MET A 43 18.03 18.94 12.61
N ALA A 44 18.76 18.06 11.91
CA ALA A 44 20.22 18.08 11.93
C ALA A 44 20.74 19.45 11.47
N SER A 45 21.81 19.93 12.11
CA SER A 45 22.42 21.25 11.85
C SER A 45 22.83 21.46 10.38
N THR A 46 23.00 20.39 9.60
CA THR A 46 23.34 20.41 8.17
C THR A 46 22.14 20.26 7.22
N ALA A 47 20.95 19.90 7.71
CA ALA A 47 19.77 19.67 6.87
C ALA A 47 19.05 21.00 6.56
N ASN A 48 18.87 21.29 5.27
CA ASN A 48 18.21 22.50 4.75
C ASN A 48 16.70 22.31 4.48
N ILE A 49 16.24 21.05 4.42
CA ILE A 49 14.85 20.70 4.11
C ILE A 49 14.24 19.93 5.30
N ALA A 50 13.01 20.30 5.65
CA ALA A 50 12.23 19.63 6.66
C ALA A 50 11.77 18.25 6.20
N TYR A 51 12.21 17.18 6.87
CA TYR A 51 11.59 15.86 6.64
C TYR A 51 10.14 15.88 7.16
N ILE A 52 9.20 15.37 6.36
CA ILE A 52 7.78 15.21 6.76
C ILE A 52 7.67 14.45 8.09
N SER A 53 8.53 13.47 8.32
CA SER A 53 8.57 12.72 9.58
C SER A 53 8.94 13.60 10.78
N ASN A 54 9.77 14.63 10.59
CA ASN A 54 10.10 15.59 11.66
C ASN A 54 8.90 16.50 11.97
N ILE A 55 8.10 16.86 10.96
CA ILE A 55 6.86 17.63 11.12
C ILE A 55 5.79 16.79 11.83
N GLY A 56 5.63 15.51 11.45
CA GLY A 56 4.73 14.59 12.13
C GLY A 56 5.14 14.27 13.58
N ALA A 57 6.40 14.51 13.94
CA ALA A 57 6.95 14.29 15.28
C ALA A 57 6.68 15.41 16.29
N THR A 58 5.98 16.48 15.90
CA THR A 58 5.59 17.60 16.78
C THR A 58 4.14 17.43 17.26
N HIS A 59 3.29 18.46 17.19
CA HIS A 59 1.89 18.40 17.64
C HIS A 59 0.98 17.51 16.77
N LEU A 60 1.48 17.02 15.63
CA LEU A 60 0.71 16.26 14.63
C LEU A 60 0.88 14.74 14.74
N GLN A 61 1.53 14.25 15.80
CA GLN A 61 1.69 12.82 16.06
C GLN A 61 0.37 12.02 16.03
N PRO A 62 -0.74 12.45 16.68
CA PRO A 62 -1.99 11.69 16.63
C PRO A 62 -2.55 11.61 15.20
N LEU A 63 -2.38 12.66 14.39
CA LEU A 63 -2.83 12.67 13.00
C LEU A 63 -2.02 11.67 12.16
N PHE A 64 -0.71 11.58 12.40
CA PHE A 64 0.14 10.60 11.73
C PHE A 64 -0.25 9.16 12.09
N ILE A 65 -0.47 8.87 13.37
CA ILE A 65 -0.88 7.53 13.84
C ILE A 65 -2.24 7.15 13.23
N ILE A 66 -3.24 8.03 13.31
CA ILE A 66 -4.57 7.78 12.75
C ILE A 66 -4.48 7.57 11.23
N GLY A 67 -3.72 8.41 10.52
CA GLY A 67 -3.50 8.27 9.09
C GLY A 67 -2.83 6.95 8.69
N CYS A 68 -1.83 6.50 9.45
CA CYS A 68 -1.18 5.20 9.24
C CYS A 68 -2.17 4.03 9.42
N VAL A 69 -2.99 4.05 10.48
CA VAL A 69 -4.00 3.00 10.72
C VAL A 69 -5.08 3.00 9.64
N LEU A 70 -5.61 4.17 9.30
CA LEU A 70 -6.62 4.33 8.24
C LEU A 70 -6.09 4.01 6.84
N THR A 71 -4.78 4.07 6.61
CA THR A 71 -4.15 3.61 5.36
C THR A 71 -3.94 2.10 5.36
N ALA A 72 -3.40 1.55 6.45
CA ALA A 72 -3.02 0.14 6.56
C ALA A 72 -4.23 -0.81 6.51
N VAL A 73 -5.33 -0.47 7.20
CA VAL A 73 -6.51 -1.34 7.28
C VAL A 73 -7.16 -1.56 5.90
N PRO A 74 -7.51 -0.52 5.12
CA PRO A 74 -8.07 -0.73 3.78
C PRO A 74 -7.07 -1.41 2.83
N LEU A 75 -5.77 -1.15 2.98
CA LEU A 75 -4.76 -1.80 2.15
C LEU A 75 -4.67 -3.30 2.44
N LEU A 76 -4.63 -3.72 3.71
CA LEU A 76 -4.69 -5.13 4.09
C LEU A 76 -6.00 -5.81 3.66
N MET A 77 -7.13 -5.10 3.81
CA MET A 77 -8.42 -5.58 3.33
C MET A 77 -8.45 -5.76 1.81
N SER A 78 -7.71 -4.96 1.05
CA SER A 78 -7.57 -5.12 -0.41
C SER A 78 -6.93 -6.47 -0.74
N PHE A 79 -5.80 -6.79 -0.11
CA PHE A 79 -5.11 -8.08 -0.30
C PHE A 79 -5.97 -9.28 0.17
N LEU A 80 -6.71 -9.11 1.27
CA LEU A 80 -7.62 -10.16 1.75
C LEU A 80 -8.81 -10.36 0.81
N ALA A 81 -9.35 -9.27 0.25
CA ALA A 81 -10.42 -9.33 -0.75
C ALA A 81 -9.94 -10.06 -2.00
N GLU A 82 -8.74 -9.77 -2.51
CA GLU A 82 -8.16 -10.49 -3.65
C GLU A 82 -8.08 -12.00 -3.39
N ARG A 83 -7.60 -12.40 -2.19
CA ARG A 83 -7.53 -13.81 -1.79
C ARG A 83 -8.92 -14.45 -1.69
N TRP A 84 -9.88 -13.75 -1.10
CA TRP A 84 -11.26 -14.22 -0.92
C TRP A 84 -11.97 -14.40 -2.27
N LEU A 85 -11.81 -13.46 -3.20
CA LEU A 85 -12.39 -13.53 -4.54
C LEU A 85 -11.80 -14.67 -5.37
N ARG A 86 -10.49 -14.97 -5.23
CA ARG A 86 -9.86 -16.16 -5.83
C ARG A 86 -10.42 -17.46 -5.28
N HIS A 87 -10.66 -17.54 -3.97
CA HIS A 87 -11.28 -18.72 -3.34
C HIS A 87 -12.76 -18.92 -3.73
N CYS A 88 -13.50 -17.83 -3.94
CA CYS A 88 -14.89 -17.88 -4.38
C CYS A 88 -15.05 -18.18 -5.89
N GLY A 89 -13.96 -18.44 -6.63
CA GLY A 89 -13.99 -18.77 -8.05
C GLY A 89 -14.39 -17.62 -8.97
N ARG A 90 -14.39 -16.38 -8.48
CA ARG A 90 -14.74 -15.17 -9.25
C ARG A 90 -13.53 -14.51 -9.91
N LEU A 91 -12.32 -14.85 -9.46
CA LEU A 91 -11.04 -14.52 -10.10
C LEU A 91 -10.38 -15.83 -10.60
N LEU A 92 -9.56 -15.74 -11.65
CA LEU A 92 -8.88 -16.90 -12.24
C LEU A 92 -8.05 -17.62 -11.16
N PRO A 93 -8.30 -18.91 -10.87
CA PRO A 93 -7.59 -19.62 -9.83
C PRO A 93 -6.13 -19.80 -10.22
N ASN A 94 -5.22 -19.63 -9.26
CA ASN A 94 -3.80 -19.90 -9.45
C ASN A 94 -3.62 -21.40 -9.67
N THR A 95 -3.37 -21.81 -10.90
CA THR A 95 -3.22 -23.22 -11.28
C THR A 95 -1.79 -23.69 -11.04
N THR A 96 -0.82 -22.77 -11.03
CA THR A 96 0.60 -23.09 -10.86
C THR A 96 1.07 -22.90 -9.41
N LEU A 97 2.03 -23.73 -8.99
CA LEU A 97 2.67 -23.60 -7.68
C LEU A 97 3.38 -22.25 -7.50
N ALA A 98 3.96 -21.72 -8.58
CA ALA A 98 4.62 -20.42 -8.57
C ALA A 98 3.63 -19.29 -8.22
N GLU A 99 2.49 -19.20 -8.92
CA GLU A 99 1.46 -18.20 -8.63
C GLU A 99 0.94 -18.30 -7.19
N ARG A 100 0.81 -19.52 -6.65
CA ARG A 100 0.38 -19.71 -5.26
C ARG A 100 1.41 -19.17 -4.26
N ILE A 101 2.70 -19.37 -4.52
CA ILE A 101 3.79 -18.84 -3.67
C ILE A 101 3.84 -17.32 -3.76
N LEU A 102 3.79 -16.76 -4.97
CA LEU A 102 3.79 -15.31 -5.21
C LEU A 102 2.63 -14.61 -4.49
N SER A 103 1.42 -15.19 -4.54
CA SER A 103 0.24 -14.67 -3.86
C SER A 103 0.35 -14.72 -2.33
N VAL A 104 0.95 -15.77 -1.75
CA VAL A 104 1.16 -15.84 -0.29
C VAL A 104 2.25 -14.86 0.14
N LEU A 105 3.31 -14.74 -0.66
CA LEU A 105 4.44 -13.86 -0.37
C LEU A 105 4.05 -12.38 -0.44
N SER A 106 3.19 -12.00 -1.40
CA SER A 106 2.66 -10.62 -1.48
C SER A 106 1.86 -10.25 -0.22
N ILE A 107 0.94 -11.12 0.23
CA ILE A 107 0.16 -10.90 1.45
C ILE A 107 1.09 -10.80 2.68
N PHE A 108 2.08 -11.67 2.78
CA PHE A 108 3.06 -11.63 3.87
C PHE A 108 3.85 -10.30 3.87
N CYS A 109 4.36 -9.89 2.72
CA CYS A 109 5.06 -8.62 2.55
C CYS A 109 4.17 -7.41 2.89
N ALA A 110 2.88 -7.44 2.51
CA ALA A 110 1.92 -6.40 2.87
C ALA A 110 1.64 -6.34 4.38
N ILE A 111 1.58 -7.48 5.07
CA ILE A 111 1.46 -7.53 6.53
C ILE A 111 2.70 -6.94 7.18
N VAL A 112 3.89 -7.35 6.76
CA VAL A 112 5.16 -6.80 7.26
C VAL A 112 5.25 -5.30 7.02
N GLY A 113 4.85 -4.82 5.82
CA GLY A 113 4.78 -3.39 5.50
C GLY A 113 3.79 -2.62 6.39
N SER A 114 2.64 -3.23 6.70
CA SER A 114 1.62 -2.64 7.58
C SER A 114 2.08 -2.54 9.04
N ILE A 115 2.76 -3.57 9.54
CA ILE A 115 3.40 -3.55 10.86
C ILE A 115 4.48 -2.47 10.89
N GLY A 116 5.32 -2.41 9.85
CA GLY A 116 6.33 -1.36 9.68
C GLY A 116 5.74 0.04 9.73
N LEU A 117 4.58 0.24 9.09
CA LEU A 117 3.88 1.52 9.08
C LEU A 117 3.31 1.93 10.46
N ILE A 118 2.72 0.98 11.19
CA ILE A 118 2.21 1.25 12.55
C ILE A 118 3.38 1.53 13.50
N CYS A 119 4.44 0.73 13.45
CA CYS A 119 5.65 0.96 14.25
C CYS A 119 6.29 2.31 13.92
N LEU A 120 6.39 2.69 12.64
CA LEU A 120 6.89 3.99 12.21
C LEU A 120 6.11 5.16 12.82
N SER A 121 4.79 5.00 12.98
CA SER A 121 3.94 6.03 13.59
C SER A 121 4.17 6.22 15.10
N ILE A 122 4.63 5.18 15.79
CA ILE A 122 4.91 5.20 17.23
C ILE A 122 6.35 5.68 17.49
N PHE A 123 7.32 5.20 16.72
CA PHE A 123 8.74 5.54 16.90
C PHE A 123 9.09 6.89 16.27
N LYS A 124 9.03 7.94 17.09
CA LYS A 124 9.30 9.35 16.73
C LYS A 124 10.77 9.63 16.36
N THR A 125 10.99 10.56 15.43
CA THR A 125 12.30 11.20 15.18
C THR A 125 12.67 12.16 16.33
N GLY A 126 13.84 11.92 16.93
CA GLY A 126 14.35 12.67 18.09
C GLY A 126 15.42 11.88 18.85
N THR A 127 15.01 10.77 19.49
CA THR A 127 15.93 9.91 20.28
C THR A 127 16.36 8.65 19.52
N TYR A 128 15.53 8.13 18.60
CA TYR A 128 15.75 6.87 17.88
C TYR A 128 15.65 7.02 16.35
N THR A 129 16.29 8.04 15.77
CA THR A 129 16.27 8.31 14.32
C THR A 129 16.71 7.10 13.47
N LYS A 130 17.66 6.31 13.96
CA LYS A 130 18.08 5.07 13.30
C LYS A 130 16.95 4.04 13.21
N LEU A 131 16.19 3.88 14.29
CA LEU A 131 15.10 2.90 14.36
C LEU A 131 13.92 3.32 13.48
N HIS A 132 13.58 4.60 13.50
CA HIS A 132 12.57 5.18 12.61
C HIS A 132 12.92 4.94 11.12
N ASN A 133 14.17 5.19 10.72
CA ASN A 133 14.62 4.97 9.34
C ASN A 133 14.59 3.48 8.94
N ILE A 134 14.87 2.56 9.87
CA ILE A 134 14.73 1.12 9.62
C ILE A 134 13.27 0.75 9.37
N PHE A 135 12.34 1.23 10.20
CA PHE A 135 10.92 0.98 9.98
C PHE A 135 10.38 1.64 8.71
N LEU A 136 10.93 2.80 8.33
CA LEU A 136 10.61 3.46 7.06
C LEU A 136 11.04 2.57 5.88
N CYS A 137 12.27 2.05 5.91
CA CYS A 137 12.76 1.11 4.91
C CYS A 137 11.93 -0.18 4.89
N LEU A 138 11.50 -0.68 6.05
CA LEU A 138 10.65 -1.88 6.16
C LEU A 138 9.26 -1.66 5.55
N PHE A 139 8.64 -0.51 5.82
CA PHE A 139 7.36 -0.09 5.24
C PHE A 139 7.45 0.01 3.71
N ILE A 140 8.41 0.80 3.21
CA ILE A 140 8.59 1.03 1.76
C ILE A 140 8.94 -0.30 1.07
N GLY A 141 9.91 -1.03 1.60
CA GLY A 141 10.34 -2.32 1.06
C GLY A 141 9.20 -3.33 1.07
N GLY A 142 8.49 -3.49 2.19
CA GLY A 142 7.39 -4.44 2.33
C GLY A 142 6.29 -4.22 1.29
N TYR A 143 5.80 -2.98 1.13
CA TYR A 143 4.78 -2.69 0.12
C TYR A 143 5.31 -2.73 -1.32
N LEU A 144 6.56 -2.32 -1.56
CA LEU A 144 7.19 -2.40 -2.88
C LEU A 144 7.35 -3.85 -3.34
N PHE A 145 7.89 -4.72 -2.49
CA PHE A 145 8.02 -6.16 -2.79
C PHE A 145 6.64 -6.79 -2.99
N SER A 146 5.64 -6.43 -2.17
CA SER A 146 4.26 -6.87 -2.37
C SER A 146 3.71 -6.48 -3.75
N ALA A 147 3.95 -5.24 -4.18
CA ALA A 147 3.52 -4.76 -5.50
C ALA A 147 4.25 -5.47 -6.65
N ILE A 148 5.54 -5.78 -6.49
CA ILE A 148 6.30 -6.54 -7.50
C ILE A 148 5.72 -7.96 -7.63
N PHE A 149 5.49 -8.65 -6.51
CA PHE A 149 4.94 -10.01 -6.54
C PHE A 149 3.54 -10.07 -7.14
N ILE A 150 2.69 -9.10 -6.84
CA ILE A 150 1.34 -9.07 -7.42
C ILE A 150 1.37 -8.77 -8.92
N CYS A 151 2.24 -7.86 -9.37
CA CYS A 151 2.43 -7.58 -10.79
C CYS A 151 3.00 -8.78 -11.57
N ASP A 152 3.95 -9.53 -10.99
CA ASP A 152 4.47 -10.75 -11.60
C ASP A 152 3.41 -11.85 -11.68
N GLU A 153 2.59 -12.00 -10.64
CA GLU A 153 1.42 -12.88 -10.65
C GLU A 153 0.44 -12.52 -11.78
N TYR A 154 0.08 -11.24 -11.92
CA TYR A 154 -0.79 -10.78 -13.01
C TYR A 154 -0.18 -10.98 -14.40
N ARG A 155 1.13 -10.77 -14.56
CA ARG A 155 1.83 -11.02 -15.82
C ARG A 155 1.74 -12.51 -16.21
N ARG A 156 1.96 -13.42 -15.27
CA ARG A 156 1.90 -14.88 -15.51
C ARG A 156 0.50 -15.34 -15.92
N LEU A 157 -0.52 -14.86 -15.22
CA LEU A 157 -1.91 -15.14 -15.55
C LEU A 157 -2.27 -14.61 -16.95
N GLY A 158 -1.80 -13.41 -17.31
CA GLY A 158 -2.03 -12.83 -18.64
C GLY A 158 -1.40 -13.65 -19.77
N ILE A 159 -0.18 -14.16 -19.57
CA ILE A 159 0.49 -15.04 -20.56
C ILE A 159 -0.25 -16.38 -20.68
N SER A 160 -0.76 -16.93 -19.57
CA SER A 160 -1.51 -18.19 -19.60
C SER A 160 -2.85 -18.10 -20.33
N LEU A 161 -3.45 -16.90 -20.44
CA LEU A 161 -4.72 -16.67 -21.14
C LEU A 161 -4.54 -16.29 -22.62
N ALA A 162 -3.35 -15.83 -23.00
CA ALA A 162 -3.01 -15.44 -24.37
C ALA A 162 -2.94 -16.57 -25.42
N PRO A 163 -2.82 -17.88 -25.12
CA PRO A 163 -2.63 -18.89 -26.16
C PRO A 163 -3.94 -19.49 -26.68
N ILE A 164 -5.07 -18.79 -26.65
CA ILE A 164 -6.26 -19.22 -27.40
C ILE A 164 -6.11 -18.67 -28.83
N PRO A 165 -5.62 -19.44 -29.82
CA PRO A 165 -5.83 -19.06 -31.20
C PRO A 165 -7.33 -18.97 -31.40
N CYS A 166 -7.82 -17.76 -31.70
CA CYS A 166 -9.17 -17.59 -32.21
C CYS A 166 -9.23 -18.32 -33.55
N HIS A 167 -9.53 -19.61 -33.51
CA HIS A 167 -9.97 -20.35 -34.67
C HIS A 167 -11.37 -19.82 -34.97
N PHE A 168 -11.45 -18.66 -35.62
CA PHE A 168 -12.69 -18.16 -36.19
C PHE A 168 -13.18 -19.24 -37.16
N PRO A 169 -14.35 -19.87 -36.93
CA PRO A 169 -14.97 -20.65 -37.99
C PRO A 169 -15.22 -19.66 -39.13
N LYS A 170 -14.60 -19.89 -40.29
CA LYS A 170 -14.98 -19.18 -41.50
C LYS A 170 -16.45 -19.50 -41.72
N LEU A 171 -17.34 -18.52 -41.55
CA LEU A 171 -18.68 -18.62 -42.11
C LEU A 171 -18.47 -18.76 -43.61
N THR A 172 -18.76 -19.95 -44.13
CA THR A 172 -18.98 -20.16 -45.55
C THR A 172 -20.27 -19.45 -45.91
N ASP A 173 -20.14 -18.29 -46.56
CA ASP A 173 -21.25 -17.63 -47.23
C ASP A 173 -21.74 -18.57 -48.35
N ASN A 174 -22.97 -19.05 -48.20
CA ASN A 174 -23.74 -19.82 -49.19
C ASN A 174 -25.07 -19.11 -49.37
#